data_AF-A0A9E1IIL4-F1
#
_entry.id   AF-A0A9E1IIL4-F1
#
_cell.length_a   1.000
_cell.length_b   1.000
_cell.length_c   1.000
_cell.angle_alpha   90.00
_cell.angle_beta   90.00
_cell.angle_gamma   90.00
#
_symmetry.space_group_name_H-M   'P 1'
#
loop_
_entity.id
_entity.type
_entity.pdbx_description
1 polymer ?
#
loop_
_entity_poly.entity_id
_entity_poly.type
_entity_poly.pdbx_seq_one_letter_code
_entity_poly.pdbx_strand_id
1 'polypeptide(L)'
;MKLIRQLTALLLVLWPTCSVADEPEDEAPDADTEADEDVDEQITIFGDRLVEKRRAELDAEIRDLGYYKGKELVNGSTVYRPLKPWKPSVIVDNYGFVKLKRSPVRVGVPREVSPWFNLLCPLAPTQCVRLGGQIVSPRKLDAAKGKVLEKIEPRTNAWQEAIAGTALQRRIDEEVPAMLDTIWNDSDTIPQEKRLAILDFWSSRTCSAEGNRVADVVEAFLEHEVQSSLWPLAAAEIEAANEQVPCSRRLHLMPD
;
A
#
# COMPACT_ATOMS: atom_id res chain seq x y z
N MET A 1 42.18 -14.70 50.44
CA MET A 1 42.26 -16.17 50.65
C MET A 1 41.40 -16.86 49.61
N LYS A 2 42.02 -17.81 48.89
CA LYS A 2 41.48 -18.88 48.03
C LYS A 2 40.64 -18.46 46.80
N LEU A 3 41.13 -18.46 45.55
CA LEU A 3 41.66 -19.53 44.66
C LEU A 3 40.62 -20.49 44.06
N ILE A 4 40.82 -20.77 42.75
CA ILE A 4 40.51 -21.98 41.94
C ILE A 4 39.23 -21.90 41.08
N ARG A 5 39.35 -21.71 39.74
CA ARG A 5 39.49 -22.71 38.61
C ARG A 5 38.21 -23.56 38.47
N GLN A 6 37.65 -23.97 37.32
CA GLN A 6 38.10 -24.51 36.01
C GLN A 6 36.89 -24.33 35.04
N LEU A 7 36.94 -24.13 33.72
CA LEU A 7 37.64 -24.78 32.59
C LEU A 7 37.18 -26.23 32.32
N THR A 8 36.18 -26.41 31.44
CA THR A 8 35.81 -27.64 30.68
C THR A 8 34.44 -27.39 29.98
N ALA A 9 34.10 -27.87 28.79
CA ALA A 9 34.80 -28.64 27.78
C ALA A 9 34.00 -28.55 26.46
N LEU A 10 34.76 -28.54 25.38
CA LEU A 10 34.41 -28.77 23.99
C LEU A 10 33.75 -30.15 23.83
N LEU A 11 32.61 -30.26 23.13
CA LEU A 11 32.11 -31.54 22.63
C LEU A 11 31.60 -31.38 21.18
N LEU A 12 32.53 -31.60 20.24
CA LEU A 12 32.27 -31.90 18.84
C LEU A 12 31.80 -33.35 18.75
N VAL A 13 30.58 -33.58 18.25
CA VAL A 13 30.13 -34.90 17.82
C VAL A 13 30.06 -34.89 16.30
N LEU A 14 31.12 -35.39 15.66
CA LEU A 14 31.06 -35.93 14.31
C LEU A 14 30.41 -37.31 14.38
N TRP A 15 29.38 -37.56 13.57
CA TRP A 15 28.92 -38.90 13.25
C TRP A 15 29.21 -39.21 11.77
N PRO A 16 29.68 -40.44 11.46
CA PRO A 16 30.05 -40.85 10.12
C PRO A 16 28.84 -41.34 9.31
N THR A 17 29.03 -41.22 8.01
CA THR A 17 28.25 -41.73 6.88
C THR A 17 27.80 -43.18 7.01
N CYS A 18 26.52 -43.46 6.71
CA CYS A 18 26.07 -44.75 6.20
C CYS A 18 25.34 -44.52 4.87
N SER A 19 25.95 -44.99 3.79
CA SER A 19 25.36 -45.17 2.47
C SER A 19 24.44 -46.40 2.49
N VAL A 20 23.21 -46.24 2.02
CA VAL A 20 22.43 -47.36 1.47
C VAL A 20 21.82 -46.86 0.18
N ALA A 21 22.23 -47.50 -0.91
CA ALA A 21 21.62 -47.38 -2.23
C ALA A 21 20.41 -48.31 -2.27
N ASP A 22 19.28 -47.78 -2.74
CA ASP A 22 18.21 -48.56 -3.33
C ASP A 22 17.50 -47.67 -4.38
N GLU A 23 17.45 -48.17 -5.60
CA GLU A 23 16.69 -47.70 -6.77
C GLU A 23 15.86 -48.92 -7.23
N PRO A 24 14.80 -48.77 -8.05
CA PRO A 24 13.85 -47.66 -8.18
C PRO A 24 12.39 -48.19 -8.21
N GLU A 25 11.42 -47.36 -7.80
CA GLU A 25 10.01 -47.60 -8.18
C GLU A 25 9.48 -46.35 -8.88
N ASP A 26 8.91 -46.60 -10.06
CA ASP A 26 8.25 -45.66 -10.95
C ASP A 26 7.12 -44.91 -10.22
N GLU A 27 7.31 -43.61 -9.99
CA GLU A 27 6.20 -42.68 -9.79
C GLU A 27 6.28 -41.59 -10.85
N ALA A 28 5.20 -41.49 -11.61
CA ALA A 28 5.01 -40.53 -12.69
C ALA A 28 5.17 -39.08 -12.17
N PRO A 29 5.67 -38.14 -12.98
CA PRO A 29 5.61 -36.73 -12.62
C PRO A 29 4.15 -36.29 -12.67
N ASP A 30 3.53 -36.15 -11.51
CA ASP A 30 2.32 -35.35 -11.37
C ASP A 30 2.67 -33.93 -11.80
N ALA A 31 2.10 -33.55 -12.94
CA ALA A 31 2.22 -32.23 -13.52
C ALA A 31 1.49 -31.22 -12.64
N ASP A 32 2.27 -30.27 -12.11
CA ASP A 32 1.95 -28.85 -11.95
C ASP A 32 0.47 -28.52 -11.64
N THR A 33 0.16 -28.39 -10.35
CA THR A 33 -1.02 -27.63 -9.89
C THR A 33 -0.68 -26.88 -8.60
N GLU A 34 0.39 -26.07 -8.61
CA GLU A 34 0.70 -25.09 -7.54
C GLU A 34 1.33 -23.79 -8.09
N ALA A 35 1.10 -23.45 -9.37
CA ALA A 35 1.80 -22.31 -9.99
C ALA A 35 1.05 -20.97 -9.93
N ASP A 36 -0.24 -20.94 -9.62
CA ASP A 36 -1.03 -19.70 -9.73
C ASP A 36 -1.21 -18.97 -8.38
N GLU A 37 -1.38 -19.67 -7.25
CA GLU A 37 -1.49 -19.02 -5.93
C GLU A 37 -0.20 -18.27 -5.53
N ASP A 38 0.97 -18.82 -5.87
CA ASP A 38 2.27 -18.23 -5.56
C ASP A 38 2.52 -16.92 -6.32
N VAL A 39 1.98 -16.77 -7.53
CA VAL A 39 2.22 -15.58 -8.37
C VAL A 39 1.41 -14.40 -7.87
N ASP A 40 0.14 -14.61 -7.53
CA ASP A 40 -0.75 -13.56 -7.05
C ASP A 40 -0.38 -13.08 -5.64
N GLU A 41 -0.02 -14.01 -4.75
CA GLU A 41 0.51 -13.67 -3.43
C GLU A 41 1.84 -12.89 -3.58
N GLN A 42 2.72 -13.33 -4.48
CA GLN A 42 3.99 -12.67 -4.76
C GLN A 42 3.79 -11.24 -5.30
N ILE A 43 2.87 -11.03 -6.26
CA ILE A 43 2.56 -9.70 -6.84
C ILE A 43 2.00 -8.76 -5.76
N THR A 44 1.08 -9.23 -4.93
CA THR A 44 0.49 -8.44 -3.83
C THR A 44 1.54 -8.05 -2.80
N ILE A 45 2.42 -8.98 -2.41
CA ILE A 45 3.54 -8.70 -1.50
C ILE A 45 4.49 -7.64 -2.08
N PHE A 46 4.72 -7.64 -3.40
CA PHE A 46 5.55 -6.62 -4.04
C PHE A 46 4.87 -5.24 -4.04
N GLY A 47 3.56 -5.19 -4.24
CA GLY A 47 2.75 -3.96 -4.15
C GLY A 47 2.85 -3.31 -2.77
N ASP A 48 2.62 -4.09 -1.71
CA ASP A 48 2.67 -3.59 -0.33
C ASP A 48 4.07 -3.15 0.08
N ARG A 49 5.11 -3.93 -0.28
CA ARG A 49 6.52 -3.54 -0.05
C ARG A 49 6.87 -2.24 -0.75
N LEU A 50 6.32 -1.98 -1.94
CA LEU A 50 6.56 -0.72 -2.63
C LEU A 50 5.92 0.45 -1.88
N VAL A 51 4.67 0.32 -1.43
CA VAL A 51 3.97 1.35 -0.63
C VAL A 51 4.76 1.66 0.65
N GLU A 52 5.20 0.64 1.38
CA GLU A 52 6.03 0.79 2.58
C GLU A 52 7.37 1.48 2.29
N LYS A 53 8.04 1.08 1.20
CA LYS A 53 9.30 1.71 0.78
C LYS A 53 9.10 3.20 0.49
N ARG A 54 8.06 3.57 -0.27
CA ARG A 54 7.76 4.98 -0.58
C ARG A 54 7.38 5.76 0.66
N ARG A 55 6.66 5.14 1.60
CA ARG A 55 6.36 5.72 2.91
C ARG A 55 7.64 6.03 3.69
N ALA A 56 8.57 5.09 3.74
CA ALA A 56 9.84 5.25 4.43
C ALA A 56 10.71 6.36 3.82
N GLU A 57 10.70 6.50 2.49
CA GLU A 57 11.37 7.60 1.78
C GLU A 57 10.78 8.98 2.18
N LEU A 58 9.45 9.11 2.22
CA LEU A 58 8.78 10.32 2.68
C LEU A 58 9.14 10.63 4.14
N ASP A 59 9.19 9.62 4.99
CA ASP A 59 9.55 9.76 6.41
C ASP A 59 11.02 10.16 6.63
N ALA A 60 11.92 9.72 5.75
CA ALA A 60 13.31 10.16 5.73
C ALA A 60 13.40 11.63 5.33
N GLU A 61 12.75 12.02 4.23
CA GLU A 61 12.73 13.41 3.75
C GLU A 61 12.19 14.36 4.83
N ILE A 62 11.07 14.02 5.49
CA ILE A 62 10.50 14.84 6.56
C ILE A 62 11.50 15.00 7.72
N ARG A 63 12.23 13.95 8.10
CA ARG A 63 13.25 14.06 9.15
C ARG A 63 14.41 14.96 8.74
N ASP A 64 14.86 14.86 7.50
CA ASP A 64 15.94 15.69 6.96
C ASP A 64 15.58 17.18 6.90
N LEU A 65 14.28 17.51 6.78
CA LEU A 65 13.77 18.89 6.93
C LEU A 65 13.83 19.45 8.36
N GLY A 66 14.27 18.64 9.31
CA GLY A 66 14.41 18.98 10.72
C GLY A 66 13.13 18.76 11.50
N TYR A 67 12.54 17.58 11.36
CA TYR A 67 11.41 17.09 12.15
C TYR A 67 11.81 15.91 13.02
N TYR A 68 11.14 15.74 14.15
CA TYR A 68 11.27 14.55 14.97
C TYR A 68 10.64 13.34 14.29
N LYS A 69 11.02 12.13 14.75
CA LYS A 69 10.33 10.88 14.37
C LYS A 69 8.82 11.05 14.58
N GLY A 70 8.05 10.64 13.57
CA GLY A 70 6.60 10.70 13.58
C GLY A 70 6.02 9.93 14.78
N LYS A 71 4.95 10.46 15.37
CA LYS A 71 4.12 9.74 16.33
C LYS A 71 2.79 9.42 15.67
N GLU A 72 2.45 8.14 15.66
CA GLU A 72 1.16 7.67 15.18
C GLU A 72 0.03 8.09 16.12
N LEU A 73 -1.09 8.48 15.52
CA LEU A 73 -2.32 8.84 16.21
C LEU A 73 -3.30 7.67 16.17
N VAL A 74 -4.34 7.73 17.00
CA VAL A 74 -5.40 6.71 17.08
C VAL A 74 -6.15 6.54 15.74
N ASN A 75 -6.17 7.58 14.90
CA ASN A 75 -6.79 7.52 13.57
C ASN A 75 -5.85 7.01 12.47
N GLY A 76 -4.68 6.46 12.81
CA GLY A 76 -3.65 6.00 11.89
C GLY A 76 -2.75 7.10 11.31
N SER A 77 -3.17 8.37 11.32
CA SER A 77 -2.31 9.46 10.83
C SER A 77 -1.02 9.57 11.66
N THR A 78 0.10 9.88 10.99
CA THR A 78 1.38 10.14 11.65
C THR A 78 1.65 11.64 11.77
N VAL A 79 1.97 12.12 12.97
CA VAL A 79 2.30 13.52 13.21
C VAL A 79 3.80 13.70 13.40
N TYR A 80 4.39 14.54 12.56
CA TYR A 80 5.79 14.97 12.64
C TYR A 80 5.85 16.37 13.22
N ARG A 81 6.53 16.50 14.35
CA ARG A 81 6.73 17.78 15.03
C ARG A 81 8.07 18.37 14.61
N PRO A 82 8.16 19.67 14.30
CA PRO A 82 9.41 20.26 13.87
C PRO A 82 10.41 20.40 15.03
N LEU A 83 11.71 20.36 14.75
CA LEU A 83 12.76 20.70 15.72
C LEU A 83 12.67 22.18 16.12
N LYS A 84 12.43 23.06 15.14
CA LYS A 84 12.26 24.51 15.34
C LYS A 84 10.79 24.84 15.62
N PRO A 85 10.42 25.43 16.77
CA PRO A 85 9.00 25.56 17.17
C PRO A 85 8.11 26.42 16.27
N TRP A 86 8.69 27.32 15.47
CA TRP A 86 7.95 28.22 14.57
C TRP A 86 7.61 27.59 13.22
N LYS A 87 8.20 26.44 12.87
CA LYS A 87 7.86 25.70 11.64
C LYS A 87 6.47 25.04 11.79
N PRO A 88 5.79 24.72 10.68
CA PRO A 88 4.53 23.97 10.74
C PRO A 88 4.77 22.51 11.17
N SER A 89 3.78 21.90 11.82
CA SER A 89 3.71 20.44 11.99
C SER A 89 3.21 19.79 10.71
N VAL A 90 3.77 18.63 10.37
CA VAL A 90 3.35 17.82 9.23
C VAL A 90 2.51 16.67 9.77
N ILE A 91 1.33 16.47 9.21
CA ILE A 91 0.46 15.34 9.53
C ILE A 91 0.29 14.56 8.24
N VAL A 92 0.62 13.29 8.26
CA VAL A 92 0.49 12.40 7.12
C VAL A 92 -0.60 11.40 7.42
N ASP A 93 -1.65 11.39 6.61
CA ASP A 93 -2.77 10.46 6.73
C ASP A 93 -2.46 9.16 5.98
N ASN A 94 -3.13 8.06 6.33
CA ASN A 94 -2.91 6.75 5.70
C ASN A 94 -3.27 6.72 4.21
N TYR A 95 -4.14 7.63 3.77
CA TYR A 95 -4.58 7.75 2.38
C TYR A 95 -3.64 8.59 1.50
N GLY A 96 -2.40 8.83 1.93
CA GLY A 96 -1.44 9.61 1.14
C GLY A 96 -1.53 11.13 1.31
N PHE A 97 -2.51 11.65 2.05
CA PHE A 97 -2.68 13.10 2.21
C PHE A 97 -1.72 13.68 3.26
N VAL A 98 -1.12 14.82 2.93
CA VAL A 98 -0.27 15.57 3.86
C VAL A 98 -0.93 16.89 4.23
N LYS A 99 -1.12 17.11 5.55
CA LYS A 99 -1.71 18.31 6.12
C LYS A 99 -0.65 19.08 6.91
N LEU A 100 -0.43 20.33 6.54
CA LEU A 100 0.46 21.24 7.26
C LEU A 100 -0.34 22.12 8.22
N LYS A 101 -0.12 21.96 9.52
CA LYS A 101 -0.79 22.75 10.56
C LYS A 101 0.22 23.60 11.34
N ARG A 102 -0.27 24.67 11.98
CA ARG A 102 0.54 25.42 12.95
C ARG A 102 0.97 24.48 14.09
N SER A 103 2.23 24.57 14.50
CA SER A 103 2.69 23.80 15.66
C SER A 103 2.04 24.28 16.95
N PRO A 104 1.65 23.35 17.85
CA PRO A 104 1.09 23.73 19.16
C PRO A 104 2.14 24.42 20.03
N VAL A 105 1.67 25.16 21.04
CA VAL A 105 2.54 25.78 22.05
C VAL A 105 3.34 24.69 22.75
N ARG A 106 4.65 24.89 22.84
CA ARG A 106 5.52 24.00 23.62
C ARG A 106 5.84 24.66 24.93
N VAL A 107 5.28 24.14 26.01
CA VAL A 107 5.77 24.47 27.34
C VAL A 107 7.01 23.60 27.57
N GLY A 108 8.18 24.22 27.55
CA GLY A 108 9.45 23.55 27.77
C GLY A 108 10.33 24.40 28.66
N VAL A 109 10.98 23.76 29.63
CA VAL A 109 12.00 24.39 30.45
C VAL A 109 13.16 24.85 29.56
N PRO A 110 13.78 26.01 29.82
CA PRO A 110 14.91 26.46 29.02
C PRO A 110 16.05 25.42 29.10
N ARG A 111 16.63 25.07 27.95
CA ARG A 111 17.60 23.97 27.85
C ARG A 111 18.98 24.28 28.48
N GLU A 112 19.20 25.53 28.89
CA GLU A 112 20.49 26.08 29.32
C GLU A 112 20.37 26.98 30.56
N VAL A 113 19.32 26.80 31.37
CA VAL A 113 19.26 27.47 32.67
C VAL A 113 19.92 26.59 33.73
N SER A 114 20.74 27.21 34.59
CA SER A 114 21.36 26.51 35.70
C SER A 114 20.27 25.85 36.59
N PRO A 115 20.57 24.74 37.29
CA PRO A 115 19.60 24.05 38.15
C PRO A 115 18.86 24.99 39.13
N TRP A 116 19.51 26.08 39.53
CA TRP A 116 18.96 27.12 40.39
C TRP A 116 17.81 27.93 39.76
N PHE A 117 17.85 28.16 38.45
CA PHE A 117 16.78 28.89 37.75
C PHE A 117 15.50 28.05 37.59
N ASN A 118 15.59 26.71 37.65
CA ASN A 118 14.40 25.86 37.70
C ASN A 118 13.64 26.00 39.03
N LEU A 119 14.33 26.33 40.13
CA LEU A 119 13.74 26.62 41.44
C LEU A 119 12.94 27.94 41.45
N LEU A 120 13.24 28.85 40.52
CA LEU A 120 12.51 30.11 40.34
C LEU A 120 11.23 29.97 39.49
N CYS A 121 11.00 28.83 38.82
CA CYS A 121 9.77 28.61 38.03
C CYS A 121 8.45 28.81 38.80
N PRO A 122 8.27 28.35 40.06
CA PRO A 122 7.04 28.64 40.81
C PRO A 122 6.87 30.14 41.15
N LEU A 123 7.96 30.91 41.25
CA LEU A 123 7.94 32.34 41.57
C LEU A 123 7.76 33.22 40.31
N ALA A 124 8.26 32.77 39.16
CA ALA A 124 8.18 33.49 37.89
C ALA A 124 7.86 32.53 36.72
N PRO A 125 6.63 32.01 36.64
CA PRO A 125 6.26 30.97 35.66
C PRO A 125 6.46 31.43 34.21
N THR A 126 6.36 32.74 33.94
CA THR A 126 6.56 33.34 32.62
C THR A 126 7.98 33.17 32.09
N GLN A 127 9.00 33.04 32.95
CA GLN A 127 10.39 32.81 32.55
C GLN A 127 10.66 31.36 32.13
N CYS A 128 9.82 30.42 32.57
CA CYS A 128 9.96 29.00 32.29
C CYS A 128 9.09 28.51 31.12
N VAL A 129 8.18 29.34 30.60
CA VAL A 129 7.33 29.00 29.46
C VAL A 129 7.91 29.62 28.19
N ARG A 130 8.62 28.80 27.39
CA ARG A 130 8.96 29.20 26.02
C ARG A 130 7.71 29.19 25.13
N LEU A 131 7.03 30.32 25.01
CA LEU A 131 5.94 30.54 24.02
C LEU A 131 6.43 30.59 22.55
N GLY A 132 7.57 29.97 22.25
CA GLY A 132 8.12 29.91 20.90
C GLY A 132 7.27 28.97 20.06
N GLY A 133 6.54 29.52 19.08
CA GLY A 133 5.80 28.73 18.08
C GLY A 133 4.49 29.37 17.61
N GLN A 134 3.78 30.07 18.49
CA GLN A 134 2.51 30.74 18.16
C GLN A 134 2.71 32.15 17.57
N ILE A 135 3.78 32.85 17.99
CA ILE A 135 4.04 34.24 17.57
C ILE A 135 4.78 34.24 16.23
N VAL A 136 4.11 33.76 15.18
CA VAL A 136 4.59 33.81 13.80
C VAL A 136 3.49 34.45 12.97
N SER A 137 3.85 35.46 12.18
CA SER A 137 2.89 36.08 11.26
C SER A 137 2.34 35.02 10.28
N PRO A 138 1.06 35.08 9.88
CA PRO A 138 0.48 34.14 8.93
C PRO A 138 1.33 34.01 7.66
N ARG A 139 1.79 35.14 7.10
CA ARG A 139 2.67 35.19 5.93
C ARG A 139 3.96 34.37 6.09
N LYS A 140 4.64 34.48 7.25
CA LYS A 140 5.87 33.72 7.50
C LYS A 140 5.58 32.23 7.68
N LEU A 141 4.45 31.90 8.32
CA LEU A 141 4.02 30.50 8.46
C LEU A 141 3.68 29.89 7.10
N ASP A 142 2.96 30.61 6.23
CA ASP A 142 2.57 30.11 4.92
C ASP A 142 3.77 29.98 3.98
N ALA A 143 4.73 30.92 4.03
CA ALA A 143 6.01 30.75 3.35
C ALA A 143 6.80 29.53 3.85
N ALA A 144 6.74 29.22 5.15
CA ALA A 144 7.35 28.02 5.70
C ALA A 144 6.61 26.74 5.27
N LYS A 145 5.28 26.78 5.17
CA LYS A 145 4.48 25.66 4.63
C LYS A 145 4.83 25.40 3.17
N GLY A 146 4.89 26.45 2.34
CA GLY A 146 5.27 26.33 0.94
C GLY A 146 6.62 25.63 0.76
N LYS A 147 7.64 26.05 1.52
CA LYS A 147 8.97 25.42 1.49
C LYS A 147 9.00 23.95 1.95
N VAL A 148 8.12 23.58 2.86
CA VAL A 148 8.00 22.18 3.31
C VAL A 148 7.29 21.38 2.24
N LEU A 149 6.17 21.89 1.72
CA LEU A 149 5.37 21.24 0.68
C LEU A 149 6.18 20.99 -0.58
N GLU A 150 6.87 22.02 -1.10
CA GLU A 150 7.72 21.94 -2.31
C GLU A 150 8.75 20.81 -2.23
N LYS A 151 9.26 20.52 -1.01
CA LYS A 151 10.25 19.45 -0.82
C LYS A 151 9.64 18.07 -0.66
N ILE A 152 8.49 17.96 0.01
CA ILE A 152 7.87 16.64 0.28
C ILE A 152 6.91 16.21 -0.83
N GLU A 153 6.44 17.13 -1.67
CA GLU A 153 5.43 16.88 -2.70
C GLU A 153 5.84 15.75 -3.66
N PRO A 154 7.07 15.70 -4.22
CA PRO A 154 7.46 14.60 -5.10
C PRO A 154 7.38 13.23 -4.42
N ARG A 155 7.75 13.14 -3.14
CA ARG A 155 7.70 11.89 -2.36
C ARG A 155 6.26 11.54 -1.98
N THR A 156 5.44 12.54 -1.72
CA THR A 156 4.01 12.38 -1.43
C THR A 156 3.29 11.85 -2.66
N ASN A 157 3.53 12.42 -3.84
CA ASN A 157 2.94 11.99 -5.10
C ASN A 157 3.38 10.55 -5.45
N ALA A 158 4.68 10.25 -5.36
CA ALA A 158 5.18 8.90 -5.60
C ALA A 158 4.59 7.85 -4.64
N TRP A 159 4.30 8.23 -3.40
CA TRP A 159 3.62 7.35 -2.45
C TRP A 159 2.13 7.20 -2.75
N GLN A 160 1.44 8.29 -3.11
CA GLN A 160 0.04 8.24 -3.55
C GLN A 160 -0.15 7.38 -4.81
N GLU A 161 0.75 7.51 -5.78
CA GLU A 161 0.78 6.67 -6.99
C GLU A 161 0.97 5.20 -6.64
N ALA A 162 1.83 4.88 -5.66
CA ALA A 162 2.00 3.51 -5.19
C ALA A 162 0.72 2.97 -4.52
N ILE A 163 0.07 3.75 -3.65
CA ILE A 163 -1.21 3.35 -3.03
C ILE A 163 -2.27 3.10 -4.10
N ALA A 164 -2.44 4.03 -5.04
CA ALA A 164 -3.43 3.92 -6.11
C ALA A 164 -3.13 2.73 -7.03
N GLY A 165 -1.86 2.51 -7.37
CA GLY A 165 -1.41 1.38 -8.18
C GLY A 165 -1.69 0.03 -7.51
N THR A 166 -1.33 -0.13 -6.24
CA THR A 166 -1.60 -1.37 -5.48
C THR A 166 -3.10 -1.62 -5.33
N ALA A 167 -3.88 -0.58 -5.02
CA ALA A 167 -5.34 -0.71 -4.89
C ALA A 167 -6.02 -1.06 -6.22
N LEU A 168 -5.54 -0.48 -7.34
CA LEU A 168 -6.02 -0.82 -8.67
C LEU A 168 -5.67 -2.26 -9.04
N GLN A 169 -4.43 -2.69 -8.75
CA GLN A 169 -3.97 -4.04 -9.05
C GLN A 169 -4.83 -5.08 -8.32
N ARG A 170 -5.01 -4.92 -7.00
CA ARG A 170 -5.89 -5.78 -6.21
C ARG A 170 -7.32 -5.82 -6.76
N ARG A 171 -7.83 -4.68 -7.23
CA ARG A 171 -9.16 -4.64 -7.83
C ARG A 171 -9.24 -5.44 -9.13
N ILE A 172 -8.21 -5.37 -9.97
CA ILE A 172 -8.14 -6.08 -11.25
C ILE A 172 -8.00 -7.59 -11.01
N ASP A 173 -7.15 -7.99 -10.07
CA ASP A 173 -6.78 -9.39 -9.88
C ASP A 173 -7.77 -10.13 -8.98
N GLU A 174 -8.32 -9.48 -7.95
CA GLU A 174 -9.18 -10.15 -6.96
C GLU A 174 -10.65 -9.71 -7.09
N GLU A 175 -10.91 -8.39 -7.01
CA GLU A 175 -12.27 -7.87 -6.83
C GLU A 175 -13.12 -8.02 -8.09
N VAL A 176 -12.53 -7.83 -9.29
CA VAL A 176 -13.24 -7.98 -10.56
C VAL A 176 -13.58 -9.44 -10.85
N PRO A 177 -12.64 -10.40 -10.80
CA PRO A 177 -12.97 -11.82 -10.97
C PRO A 177 -14.03 -12.29 -9.97
N ALA A 178 -13.87 -11.98 -8.68
CA ALA A 178 -14.85 -12.37 -7.66
C ALA A 178 -16.26 -11.79 -7.94
N MET A 179 -16.34 -10.57 -8.48
CA MET A 179 -17.60 -9.97 -8.91
C MET A 179 -18.19 -10.71 -10.12
N LEU A 180 -17.38 -11.05 -11.13
CA LEU A 180 -17.82 -11.81 -12.31
C LEU A 180 -18.31 -13.21 -11.92
N ASP A 181 -17.59 -13.89 -11.03
CA ASP A 181 -17.99 -15.17 -10.46
C ASP A 181 -19.32 -15.08 -9.71
N THR A 182 -19.50 -14.01 -8.94
CA THR A 182 -20.76 -13.78 -8.21
C THR A 182 -21.93 -13.62 -9.18
N ILE A 183 -21.76 -12.88 -10.28
CA ILE A 183 -22.78 -12.71 -11.32
C ILE A 183 -23.06 -14.04 -12.03
N TRP A 184 -22.00 -14.79 -12.35
CA TRP A 184 -22.11 -16.01 -13.14
C TRP A 184 -22.72 -17.18 -12.34
N ASN A 185 -22.33 -17.32 -11.09
CA ASN A 185 -22.77 -18.43 -10.22
C ASN A 185 -24.07 -18.15 -9.46
N ASP A 186 -24.71 -17.00 -9.67
CA ASP A 186 -26.01 -16.69 -9.06
C ASP A 186 -27.10 -17.68 -9.52
N SER A 187 -27.65 -18.50 -8.62
CA SER A 187 -28.65 -19.52 -8.97
C SER A 187 -29.99 -18.94 -9.41
N ASP A 188 -30.29 -17.70 -9.01
CA ASP A 188 -31.64 -17.13 -9.13
C ASP A 188 -31.85 -16.41 -10.46
N THR A 189 -30.76 -16.09 -11.17
CA THR A 189 -30.76 -15.32 -12.42
C THR A 189 -30.73 -16.22 -13.66
N ILE A 190 -31.49 -15.87 -14.70
CA ILE A 190 -31.52 -16.64 -15.96
C ILE A 190 -30.18 -16.48 -16.70
N PRO A 191 -29.61 -17.54 -17.34
CA PRO A 191 -28.30 -17.45 -17.99
C PRO A 191 -28.13 -16.29 -18.98
N GLN A 192 -29.18 -15.92 -19.72
CA GLN A 192 -29.16 -14.79 -20.63
C GLN A 192 -28.93 -13.45 -19.92
N GLU A 193 -29.58 -13.23 -18.77
CA GLU A 193 -29.44 -11.99 -18.00
C GLU A 193 -28.03 -11.86 -17.42
N LYS A 194 -27.43 -12.97 -16.98
CA LYS A 194 -26.03 -13.01 -16.51
C LYS A 194 -25.05 -12.57 -17.60
N ARG A 195 -25.19 -13.13 -18.82
CA ARG A 195 -24.35 -12.78 -19.97
C ARG A 195 -24.47 -11.30 -20.32
N LEU A 196 -25.69 -10.77 -20.36
CA LEU A 196 -25.92 -9.35 -20.64
C LEU A 196 -25.33 -8.45 -19.55
N ALA A 197 -25.41 -8.83 -18.27
CA ALA A 197 -24.80 -8.08 -17.18
C ALA A 197 -23.27 -8.01 -17.30
N ILE A 198 -22.62 -9.12 -17.66
CA ILE A 198 -21.16 -9.15 -17.88
C ILE A 198 -20.78 -8.30 -19.10
N LEU A 199 -21.54 -8.39 -20.20
CA LEU A 199 -21.30 -7.57 -21.39
C LEU A 199 -21.51 -6.06 -21.13
N ASP A 200 -22.50 -5.68 -20.31
CA ASP A 200 -22.71 -4.29 -19.89
C ASP A 200 -21.54 -3.79 -19.00
N PHE A 201 -21.05 -4.65 -18.11
CA PHE A 201 -19.86 -4.32 -17.32
C PHE A 201 -18.62 -4.11 -18.21
N TRP A 202 -18.43 -4.97 -19.23
CA TRP A 202 -17.36 -4.83 -20.21
C TRP A 202 -17.52 -3.56 -21.06
N SER A 203 -18.72 -3.28 -21.58
CA SER A 203 -18.94 -2.14 -22.48
C SER A 203 -18.84 -0.78 -21.78
N SER A 204 -19.13 -0.74 -20.48
CA SER A 204 -19.03 0.45 -19.63
C SER A 204 -17.60 0.88 -19.28
N ARG A 205 -16.56 0.14 -19.70
CA ARG A 205 -15.17 0.47 -19.38
C ARG A 205 -14.72 1.76 -20.05
N THR A 206 -13.92 2.54 -19.31
CA THR A 206 -13.32 3.79 -19.80
C THR A 206 -12.13 3.52 -20.72
N CYS A 207 -11.87 4.40 -21.68
CA CYS A 207 -10.75 4.28 -22.63
C CYS A 207 -9.36 4.60 -22.05
N SER A 208 -9.15 4.35 -20.76
CA SER A 208 -7.86 4.54 -20.09
C SER A 208 -7.07 3.24 -20.06
N ALA A 209 -5.77 3.30 -19.74
CA ALA A 209 -4.95 2.10 -19.61
C ALA A 209 -5.48 1.16 -18.53
N GLU A 210 -5.99 1.71 -17.43
CA GLU A 210 -6.62 0.97 -16.32
C GLU A 210 -7.92 0.31 -16.77
N GLY A 211 -8.77 1.04 -17.50
CA GLY A 211 -10.02 0.49 -18.05
C GLY A 211 -9.77 -0.65 -19.04
N ASN A 212 -8.72 -0.54 -19.85
CA ASN A 212 -8.31 -1.61 -20.77
C ASN A 212 -7.85 -2.87 -20.03
N ARG A 213 -7.10 -2.75 -18.93
CA ARG A 213 -6.71 -3.92 -18.12
C ARG A 213 -7.91 -4.64 -17.50
N VAL A 214 -8.89 -3.88 -17.00
CA VAL A 214 -10.14 -4.49 -16.51
C VAL A 214 -10.88 -5.18 -17.66
N ALA A 215 -10.92 -4.55 -18.85
CA ALA A 215 -11.50 -5.18 -20.03
C ALA A 215 -10.78 -6.48 -20.41
N ASP A 216 -9.44 -6.53 -20.33
CA ASP A 216 -8.66 -7.75 -20.59
C ASP A 216 -9.07 -8.91 -19.64
N VAL A 217 -9.22 -8.62 -18.34
CA VAL A 217 -9.67 -9.64 -17.36
C VAL A 217 -11.09 -10.12 -17.65
N VAL A 218 -12.01 -9.20 -17.99
CA VAL A 218 -13.39 -9.57 -18.33
C VAL A 218 -13.43 -10.36 -19.64
N GLU A 219 -12.59 -10.03 -20.62
CA GLU A 219 -12.47 -10.78 -21.88
C GLU A 219 -11.96 -12.19 -21.66
N ALA A 220 -10.94 -12.37 -20.82
CA ALA A 220 -10.44 -13.69 -20.44
C ALA A 220 -11.52 -14.51 -19.73
N PHE A 221 -12.30 -13.89 -18.84
CA PHE A 221 -13.43 -14.56 -18.19
C PHE A 221 -14.51 -14.97 -19.19
N LEU A 222 -14.88 -14.08 -20.13
CA LEU A 222 -15.85 -14.39 -21.17
C LEU A 222 -15.39 -15.54 -22.06
N GLU A 223 -14.11 -15.57 -22.43
CA GLU A 223 -13.51 -16.61 -23.27
C GLU A 223 -13.42 -17.96 -22.54
N HIS A 224 -12.95 -18.00 -21.30
CA HIS A 224 -12.69 -19.26 -20.61
C HIS A 224 -13.90 -19.83 -19.87
N GLU A 225 -14.75 -18.99 -19.28
CA GLU A 225 -15.89 -19.45 -18.46
C GLU A 225 -17.21 -19.40 -19.22
N VAL A 226 -17.47 -18.32 -19.96
CA VAL A 226 -18.77 -18.13 -20.61
C VAL A 226 -18.86 -18.89 -21.93
N GLN A 227 -17.84 -18.84 -22.79
CA GLN A 227 -17.86 -19.55 -24.08
C GLN A 227 -17.80 -21.07 -23.92
N SER A 228 -17.05 -21.58 -22.93
CA SER A 228 -16.96 -23.02 -22.63
C SER A 228 -18.22 -23.58 -21.97
N SER A 229 -19.15 -22.72 -21.56
CA SER A 229 -20.37 -23.13 -20.87
C SER A 229 -21.42 -23.73 -21.80
N LEU A 230 -22.49 -24.29 -21.21
CA LEU A 230 -23.66 -24.76 -21.96
C LEU A 230 -24.42 -23.64 -22.70
N TRP A 231 -24.10 -22.37 -22.40
CA TRP A 231 -24.82 -21.21 -22.90
C TRP A 231 -23.84 -20.13 -23.39
N PRO A 232 -23.07 -20.39 -24.47
CA PRO A 232 -22.11 -19.42 -25.00
C PRO A 232 -22.77 -18.12 -25.46
N LEU A 233 -21.97 -17.06 -25.61
CA LEU A 233 -22.46 -15.76 -26.11
C LEU A 233 -22.82 -15.87 -27.60
N ALA A 234 -23.98 -15.33 -27.97
CA ALA A 234 -24.34 -15.22 -29.37
C ALA A 234 -23.58 -14.08 -30.06
N ALA A 235 -23.27 -14.23 -31.35
CA ALA A 235 -22.60 -13.20 -32.15
C ALA A 235 -23.34 -11.84 -32.12
N ALA A 236 -24.67 -11.86 -32.09
CA ALA A 236 -25.49 -10.65 -31.99
C ALA A 236 -25.34 -9.94 -30.63
N GLU A 237 -25.14 -10.69 -29.53
CA GLU A 237 -24.89 -10.10 -28.21
C GLU A 237 -23.53 -9.39 -28.19
N ILE A 238 -22.50 -10.01 -28.79
CA ILE A 238 -21.15 -9.45 -28.91
C ILE A 238 -21.15 -8.18 -29.78
N GLU A 239 -21.84 -8.20 -30.92
CA GLU A 239 -21.95 -7.03 -31.80
C GLU A 239 -22.67 -5.88 -31.10
N ALA A 240 -23.78 -6.15 -30.42
CA ALA A 240 -24.51 -5.15 -29.65
C ALA A 240 -23.67 -4.52 -28.52
N ALA A 241 -22.85 -5.33 -27.82
CA ALA A 241 -21.92 -4.80 -26.82
C ALA A 241 -20.85 -3.91 -27.45
N ASN A 242 -20.29 -4.35 -28.58
CA ASN A 242 -19.28 -3.61 -29.34
C ASN A 242 -19.77 -2.27 -29.91
N GLU A 243 -21.07 -2.12 -30.18
CA GLU A 243 -21.67 -0.84 -30.59
C GLU A 243 -21.79 0.16 -29.44
N GLN A 244 -21.87 -0.32 -28.20
CA GLN A 244 -22.01 0.52 -27.00
C GLN A 244 -20.66 1.04 -26.49
N VAL A 245 -19.56 0.40 -26.87
CA VAL A 245 -18.22 0.79 -26.42
C VAL A 245 -17.82 2.15 -26.99
N PRO A 246 -17.48 3.14 -26.14
CA PRO A 246 -17.04 4.45 -26.61
C PRO A 246 -15.63 4.43 -27.21
N CYS A 247 -14.87 3.35 -26.98
CA CYS A 247 -13.47 3.18 -27.32
C CYS A 247 -13.28 2.43 -28.66
N SER A 248 -12.07 2.50 -29.23
CA SER A 248 -11.70 1.72 -30.41
C SER A 248 -11.51 0.22 -30.15
N ARG A 249 -11.57 -0.20 -28.88
CA ARG A 249 -11.45 -1.61 -28.47
C ARG A 249 -12.71 -2.36 -28.89
N ARG A 250 -12.52 -3.57 -29.44
CA ARG A 250 -13.60 -4.46 -29.85
C ARG A 250 -13.39 -5.83 -29.21
N LEU A 251 -14.48 -6.40 -28.70
CA LEU A 251 -14.55 -7.76 -28.19
C LEU A 251 -14.49 -8.72 -29.38
N HIS A 252 -13.45 -9.56 -29.40
CA HIS A 252 -13.25 -10.60 -30.38
C HIS A 252 -13.17 -11.94 -29.66
N LEU A 253 -14.30 -12.63 -29.52
CA LEU A 253 -14.34 -14.00 -29.01
C LEU A 253 -14.34 -14.96 -30.20
N MET A 254 -13.50 -15.99 -30.17
CA MET A 254 -13.55 -17.03 -31.19
C MET A 254 -14.83 -17.85 -31.00
N PRO A 255 -15.67 -18.03 -32.04
CA PRO A 255 -16.75 -18.99 -31.96
C PRO A 255 -16.18 -20.42 -32.02
N ASP A 256 -16.60 -21.28 -31.11
CA ASP A 256 -16.40 -22.73 -31.19
C ASP A 256 -17.22 -23.36 -32.35
#